data_AF-A0A0G1WAJ1-F1
#
_entry.id   AF-A0A0G1WAJ1-F1
#
_cell.length_a   1.000
_cell.length_b   1.000
_cell.length_c   1.000
_cell.angle_alpha   90.00
_cell.angle_beta   90.00
_cell.angle_gamma   90.00
#
_symmetry.space_group_name_H-M   'P 1'
#
loop_
_entity.id
_entity.type
_entity.pdbx_description
1 polymer ?
#
loop_
_entity_poly.entity_id
_entity_poly.type
_entity_poly.pdbx_seq_one_letter_code
_entity_poly.pdbx_strand_id
1 'polypeptide(L)'
;MEDILPKPPPPPSAPTGMTASMKKSRKPKVSWVAVVFVILLTLVLVILGECFMTDLNQWLNPAYDTYGGSYRRVSPVYDEAGLARHYDQADYELYRLAIHTAFAIPLLLAGFLFYFWFMYKRSDHPNKIIVWPYFLLTLWVMLHVILEAFYFLIEQYEKLGIYIVLILLVVVLTWLAMFVQKKWHQKHGIT
;
A
#
# COMPACT_ATOMS: atom_id res chain seq x y z
N MET A 1 -87.64 -37.55 16.39
CA MET A 1 -86.30 -37.97 15.91
C MET A 1 -85.50 -36.70 15.77
N GLU A 2 -84.86 -36.28 16.86
CA GLU A 2 -84.05 -35.06 16.91
C GLU A 2 -82.58 -35.45 16.76
N ASP A 3 -81.92 -34.74 15.85
CA ASP A 3 -80.55 -34.91 15.39
C ASP A 3 -79.52 -34.86 16.52
N ILE A 4 -78.75 -35.93 16.66
CA ILE A 4 -77.51 -35.96 17.43
C ILE A 4 -76.37 -35.69 16.45
N LEU A 5 -76.01 -34.42 16.28
CA LEU A 5 -74.84 -34.04 15.48
C LEU A 5 -73.74 -33.51 16.42
N PRO A 6 -72.57 -34.16 16.52
CA PRO A 6 -71.52 -33.74 17.43
C PRO A 6 -70.85 -32.45 16.94
N LYS A 7 -70.65 -31.52 17.87
CA LYS A 7 -70.03 -30.21 17.63
C LYS A 7 -68.56 -30.39 17.18
N PRO A 8 -68.09 -29.66 16.14
CA PRO A 8 -66.72 -29.80 15.65
C PRO A 8 -65.68 -29.31 16.68
N PRO A 9 -64.48 -29.91 16.70
CA PRO A 9 -63.40 -29.50 17.60
C PRO A 9 -62.87 -28.11 17.22
N PRO A 10 -62.37 -27.33 18.20
CA PRO A 10 -61.82 -26.01 17.94
C PRO A 10 -60.56 -26.09 17.05
N PRO A 11 -60.31 -25.07 16.21
CA PRO A 11 -59.16 -25.05 15.33
C PRO A 11 -57.84 -25.03 16.12
N PRO A 12 -56.76 -25.61 15.57
CA PRO A 12 -55.45 -25.63 16.22
C PRO A 12 -54.97 -24.19 16.46
N SER A 13 -54.61 -23.90 17.72
CA SER A 13 -54.02 -22.61 18.07
C SER A 13 -52.72 -22.42 17.31
N ALA A 14 -52.63 -21.32 16.55
CA ALA A 14 -51.41 -20.95 15.85
C ALA A 14 -50.23 -20.88 16.84
N PRO A 15 -48.99 -21.22 16.42
CA PRO A 15 -47.84 -21.18 17.30
C PRO A 15 -47.55 -19.74 17.72
N THR A 16 -48.00 -19.40 18.93
CA THR A 16 -47.59 -18.21 19.65
C THR A 16 -46.13 -18.37 20.04
N GLY A 17 -45.24 -17.64 19.38
CA GLY A 17 -43.90 -17.42 19.89
C GLY A 17 -42.78 -17.79 18.94
N MET A 18 -42.59 -16.99 17.90
CA MET A 18 -41.25 -16.66 17.41
C MET A 18 -41.25 -15.20 16.97
N THR A 19 -41.42 -14.27 17.91
CA THR A 19 -40.83 -12.95 17.77
C THR A 19 -39.32 -13.13 17.81
N ALA A 20 -38.74 -13.48 16.67
CA ALA A 20 -37.31 -13.37 16.44
C ALA A 20 -36.96 -11.89 16.68
N SER A 21 -36.52 -11.58 17.89
CA SER A 21 -35.90 -10.31 18.23
C SER A 21 -34.72 -10.18 17.28
N MET A 22 -34.93 -9.44 16.20
CA MET A 22 -33.90 -9.02 15.27
C MET A 22 -32.90 -8.25 16.13
N LYS A 23 -31.86 -8.94 16.63
CA LYS A 23 -30.74 -8.33 17.33
C LYS A 23 -30.18 -7.30 16.35
N LYS A 24 -30.60 -6.05 16.53
CA LYS A 24 -30.15 -4.91 15.76
C LYS A 24 -28.65 -4.84 15.94
N SER A 25 -27.92 -5.41 14.98
CA SER A 25 -26.47 -5.41 14.90
C SER A 25 -26.01 -3.97 15.04
N ARG A 26 -25.59 -3.58 16.25
CA ARG A 26 -25.02 -2.26 16.49
C ARG A 26 -23.72 -2.22 15.70
N LYS A 27 -23.70 -1.42 14.63
CA LYS A 27 -22.48 -1.17 13.87
C LYS A 27 -21.38 -0.76 14.87
N PRO A 28 -20.19 -1.37 14.83
CA PRO A 28 -19.12 -1.00 15.75
C PRO A 28 -18.79 0.48 15.53
N LYS A 29 -18.88 1.28 16.59
CA LYS A 29 -18.45 2.68 16.56
C LYS A 29 -16.92 2.67 16.59
N VAL A 30 -16.29 3.01 15.46
CA VAL A 30 -14.85 3.24 15.41
C VAL A 30 -14.54 4.45 16.30
N SER A 31 -13.66 4.28 17.27
CA SER A 31 -13.23 5.36 18.15
C SER A 31 -12.36 6.35 17.37
N TRP A 32 -12.70 7.63 17.39
CA TRP A 32 -11.91 8.68 16.75
C TRP A 32 -10.47 8.72 17.28
N VAL A 33 -10.29 8.45 18.57
CA VAL A 33 -8.97 8.35 19.21
C VAL A 33 -8.12 7.26 18.54
N ALA A 34 -8.71 6.11 18.22
CA ALA A 34 -7.99 5.03 17.54
C ALA A 34 -7.54 5.45 16.12
N VAL A 35 -8.36 6.22 15.40
CA VAL A 35 -8.00 6.74 14.07
C VAL A 35 -6.80 7.70 14.17
N VAL A 36 -6.79 8.60 15.15
CA VAL A 36 -5.66 9.54 15.36
C VAL A 36 -4.37 8.78 15.65
N PHE A 37 -4.40 7.77 16.53
CA PHE A 37 -3.23 6.94 16.81
C PHE A 37 -2.74 6.17 15.58
N VAL A 38 -3.65 5.69 14.74
CA VAL A 38 -3.30 5.00 13.48
C VAL A 38 -2.59 5.95 12.51
N ILE A 39 -3.07 7.18 12.37
CA ILE A 39 -2.42 8.19 11.52
C ILE A 39 -1.03 8.54 12.06
N LEU A 40 -0.93 8.80 13.37
CA LEU A 40 0.35 9.10 14.02
C LEU A 40 1.35 7.94 13.85
N LEU A 41 0.90 6.70 14.09
CA LEU A 41 1.72 5.52 13.92
C LEU A 41 2.18 5.37 12.46
N THR A 42 1.30 5.63 11.50
CA THR A 42 1.65 5.58 10.08
C THR A 42 2.74 6.60 9.75
N LEU A 43 2.62 7.85 10.24
CA LEU A 43 3.63 8.88 10.03
C LEU A 43 4.99 8.49 10.64
N VAL A 44 4.99 8.00 11.88
CA VAL A 44 6.23 7.55 12.54
C VAL A 44 6.87 6.41 11.77
N LEU A 45 6.08 5.43 11.32
CA LEU A 45 6.57 4.31 10.52
C LEU A 45 7.15 4.77 9.19
N VAL A 46 6.52 5.73 8.51
CA VAL A 46 7.03 6.30 7.26
C VAL A 46 8.38 6.97 7.48
N ILE A 47 8.49 7.85 8.49
CA ILE A 47 9.76 8.51 8.83
C ILE A 47 10.84 7.48 9.17
N LEU A 48 10.48 6.47 9.96
CA LEU A 48 11.40 5.39 10.33
C LEU A 48 11.85 4.58 9.10
N GLY A 49 10.95 4.30 8.17
CA GLY A 49 11.26 3.63 6.91
C GLY A 49 12.25 4.43 6.06
N GLU A 50 12.05 5.74 5.92
CA GLU A 50 12.96 6.64 5.20
C GLU A 50 14.36 6.68 5.84
N CYS A 51 14.43 6.82 7.17
CA CYS A 51 15.70 6.76 7.90
C CYS A 51 16.39 5.41 7.71
N PHE A 52 15.64 4.31 7.82
CA PHE A 52 16.18 2.96 7.65
C PHE A 52 16.78 2.73 6.26
N MET A 53 16.11 3.21 5.20
CA MET A 53 16.62 3.08 3.82
C MET A 53 17.89 3.93 3.63
N THR A 54 17.92 5.13 4.20
CA THR A 54 19.10 6.00 4.20
C THR A 54 20.30 5.32 4.89
N ASP A 55 20.07 4.75 6.06
CA ASP A 55 21.10 4.02 6.83
C ASP A 55 21.57 2.77 6.08
N LEU A 56 20.66 2.02 5.44
CA LEU A 56 21.02 0.87 4.60
C LEU A 56 21.91 1.26 3.43
N ASN A 57 21.57 2.36 2.73
CA ASN A 57 22.40 2.87 1.65
C ASN A 57 23.78 3.27 2.19
N GLN A 58 23.85 3.94 3.35
CA GLN A 58 25.13 4.29 3.97
C GLN A 58 25.99 3.07 4.29
N TRP A 59 25.40 1.97 4.76
CA TRP A 59 26.16 0.79 5.17
C TRP A 59 26.54 -0.13 4.02
N LEU A 60 25.71 -0.23 2.99
CA LEU A 60 25.87 -1.24 1.94
C LEU A 60 26.35 -0.68 0.60
N ASN A 61 26.27 0.63 0.38
CA ASN A 61 26.68 1.24 -0.89
C ASN A 61 28.19 1.53 -0.87
N PRO A 62 29.00 0.82 -1.69
CA PRO A 62 30.45 1.00 -1.71
C PRO A 62 30.88 2.39 -2.26
N ALA A 63 29.99 3.08 -2.97
CA ALA A 63 30.24 4.43 -3.47
C ALA A 63 29.80 5.52 -2.48
N TYR A 64 29.24 5.17 -1.31
CA TYR A 64 28.72 6.13 -0.35
C TYR A 64 29.79 7.08 0.18
N ASP A 65 30.99 6.60 0.49
CA ASP A 65 32.06 7.46 0.99
C ASP A 65 32.53 8.49 -0.05
N THR A 66 32.28 8.23 -1.34
CA THR A 66 32.66 9.13 -2.44
C THR A 66 31.56 10.16 -2.74
N TYR A 67 30.29 9.78 -2.68
CA TYR A 67 29.16 10.60 -3.16
C TYR A 67 28.01 10.82 -2.14
N GLY A 68 27.95 10.05 -1.06
CA GLY A 68 26.89 10.09 -0.06
C GLY A 68 27.08 11.16 1.03
N GLY A 69 28.28 11.72 1.18
CA GLY A 69 28.59 12.76 2.18
C GLY A 69 28.42 14.18 1.63
N SER A 70 27.73 15.05 2.37
CA SER A 70 27.42 16.43 1.97
C SER A 70 28.64 17.32 1.70
N TYR A 71 29.83 16.94 2.17
CA TYR A 71 31.08 17.65 1.92
C TYR A 71 32.25 16.69 2.20
N ARG A 72 32.99 16.21 1.18
CA ARG A 72 34.46 16.10 1.26
C ARG A 72 35.13 15.53 0.02
N ARG A 73 36.36 15.99 -0.15
CA ARG A 73 37.34 15.65 -1.18
C ARG A 73 37.41 14.14 -1.42
N VAL A 74 37.23 13.79 -2.69
CA VAL A 74 37.52 12.49 -3.29
C VAL A 74 38.93 12.05 -2.85
N SER A 75 38.99 11.13 -1.88
CA SER A 75 40.20 10.36 -1.65
C SER A 75 40.04 9.07 -2.47
N PRO A 76 40.97 8.75 -3.37
CA PRO A 76 40.86 7.53 -4.18
C PRO A 76 40.76 6.31 -3.27
N VAL A 77 39.71 5.50 -3.46
CA VAL A 77 39.57 4.19 -2.81
C VAL A 77 40.42 3.21 -3.58
N TYR A 78 41.51 2.72 -2.97
CA TYR A 78 42.38 1.72 -3.58
C TYR A 78 41.86 0.30 -3.29
N ASP A 79 41.82 -0.54 -4.32
CA ASP A 79 41.56 -1.98 -4.19
C ASP A 79 42.73 -2.70 -3.49
N GLU A 80 42.56 -3.97 -3.10
CA GLU A 80 43.65 -4.79 -2.54
C GLU A 80 44.86 -4.91 -3.47
N ALA A 81 44.65 -4.71 -4.77
CA ALA A 81 45.70 -4.63 -5.79
C ALA A 81 46.36 -3.25 -5.92
N GLY A 82 45.98 -2.25 -5.12
CA GLY A 82 46.48 -0.88 -5.19
C GLY A 82 45.94 -0.06 -6.37
N LEU A 83 44.92 -0.54 -7.07
CA LEU A 83 44.26 0.18 -8.16
C LEU A 83 43.13 1.05 -7.60
N ALA A 84 43.15 2.35 -7.90
CA ALA A 84 42.09 3.26 -7.48
C ALA A 84 40.78 2.94 -8.23
N ARG A 85 39.76 2.43 -7.53
CA ARG A 85 38.40 2.33 -8.09
C ARG A 85 37.80 3.72 -8.13
N HIS A 86 37.44 4.15 -9.34
CA HIS A 86 36.68 5.38 -9.54
C HIS A 86 35.22 4.95 -9.74
N TYR A 87 34.41 5.14 -8.70
CA TYR A 87 32.97 5.17 -8.87
C TYR A 87 32.60 6.51 -9.50
N ASP A 88 31.63 6.52 -10.38
CA ASP A 88 30.98 7.77 -10.81
C ASP A 88 29.67 7.99 -10.04
N GLN A 89 29.02 9.14 -10.29
CA GLN A 89 27.73 9.46 -9.67
C GLN A 89 26.65 8.43 -10.08
N ALA A 90 26.72 7.90 -11.31
CA ALA A 90 25.75 6.95 -11.82
C ALA A 90 25.86 5.60 -11.08
N ASP A 91 27.07 5.15 -10.77
CA ASP A 91 27.33 3.97 -9.95
C ASP A 91 26.72 4.13 -8.56
N TYR A 92 26.93 5.28 -7.91
CA TYR A 92 26.36 5.56 -6.58
C TYR A 92 24.82 5.46 -6.59
N GLU A 93 24.19 6.12 -7.56
CA GLU A 93 22.73 6.12 -7.71
C GLU A 93 22.19 4.72 -8.04
N LEU A 94 22.91 3.96 -8.88
CA LEU A 94 22.57 2.58 -9.22
C LEU A 94 22.67 1.66 -8.00
N TYR A 95 23.75 1.74 -7.21
CA TYR A 95 23.89 0.97 -5.98
C TYR A 95 22.82 1.33 -4.95
N ARG A 96 22.51 2.63 -4.78
CA ARG A 96 21.43 3.08 -3.89
C ARG A 96 20.10 2.45 -4.30
N LEU A 97 19.76 2.56 -5.59
CA LEU A 97 18.52 2.00 -6.13
C LEU A 97 18.46 0.47 -5.99
N ALA A 98 19.57 -0.22 -6.26
CA ALA A 98 19.66 -1.68 -6.15
C ALA A 98 19.45 -2.16 -4.71
N ILE A 99 20.11 -1.51 -3.74
CA ILE A 99 19.95 -1.80 -2.30
C ILE A 99 18.50 -1.55 -1.90
N HIS A 100 17.96 -0.38 -2.21
CA HIS A 100 16.58 -0.03 -1.88
C HIS A 100 15.58 -1.05 -2.46
N THR A 101 15.75 -1.44 -3.72
CA THR A 101 14.89 -2.44 -4.39
C THR A 101 15.01 -3.82 -3.73
N ALA A 102 16.22 -4.25 -3.40
CA ALA A 102 16.48 -5.55 -2.79
C ALA A 102 15.81 -5.72 -1.42
N PHE A 103 15.63 -4.63 -0.66
CA PHE A 103 14.90 -4.63 0.61
C PHE A 103 13.41 -4.33 0.47
N ALA A 104 13.02 -3.46 -0.46
CA ALA A 104 11.62 -3.09 -0.66
C ALA A 104 10.75 -4.26 -1.14
N ILE A 105 11.27 -5.13 -2.03
CA ILE A 105 10.50 -6.27 -2.57
C ILE A 105 10.15 -7.29 -1.45
N PRO A 106 11.11 -7.80 -0.65
CA PRO A 106 10.78 -8.66 0.48
C PRO A 106 9.86 -7.99 1.51
N LEU A 107 10.08 -6.70 1.80
CA LEU A 107 9.23 -5.95 2.73
C LEU A 107 7.79 -5.85 2.24
N LEU A 108 7.59 -5.56 0.96
CA LEU A 108 6.27 -5.53 0.32
C LEU A 108 5.59 -6.89 0.41
N LEU A 109 6.31 -7.97 0.09
CA LEU A 109 5.78 -9.33 0.19
C LEU A 109 5.37 -9.67 1.63
N ALA A 110 6.22 -9.33 2.61
CA ALA A 110 5.94 -9.53 4.02
C ALA A 110 4.72 -8.71 4.47
N GLY A 111 4.62 -7.44 4.06
CA GLY A 111 3.47 -6.58 4.34
C GLY A 111 2.17 -7.11 3.74
N PHE A 112 2.21 -7.59 2.50
CA PHE A 112 1.05 -8.17 1.82
C PHE A 112 0.60 -9.48 2.48
N LEU A 113 1.55 -10.38 2.78
CA LEU A 113 1.25 -11.63 3.50
C LEU A 113 0.69 -11.36 4.89
N PHE A 114 1.28 -10.41 5.63
CA PHE A 114 0.82 -10.00 6.95
C PHE A 114 -0.60 -9.41 6.88
N TYR A 115 -0.85 -8.52 5.93
CA TYR A 115 -2.17 -7.94 5.68
C TYR A 115 -3.20 -9.01 5.36
N PHE A 116 -2.91 -9.89 4.40
CA PHE A 116 -3.81 -10.95 3.97
C PHE A 116 -4.12 -11.94 5.12
N TRP A 117 -3.08 -12.35 5.86
CA TRP A 117 -3.23 -13.25 7.00
C TRP A 117 -4.17 -12.68 8.07
N PHE A 118 -4.01 -11.40 8.43
CA PHE A 118 -4.87 -10.76 9.42
C PHE A 118 -6.29 -10.47 8.91
N MET A 119 -6.43 -10.06 7.64
CA MET A 119 -7.73 -9.71 7.07
C MET A 119 -8.59 -10.95 6.79
N TYR A 120 -7.98 -12.01 6.24
CA TYR A 120 -8.69 -13.22 5.85
C TYR A 120 -8.90 -14.21 7.00
N LYS A 121 -7.89 -14.44 7.85
CA LYS A 121 -7.96 -15.48 8.90
C LYS A 121 -8.60 -15.01 10.21
N ARG A 122 -8.61 -13.70 10.49
CA ARG A 122 -9.02 -13.15 11.79
C ARG A 122 -10.09 -12.07 11.65
N SER A 123 -11.20 -12.40 10.99
CA SER A 123 -12.24 -11.45 10.58
C SER A 123 -12.84 -10.59 11.70
N ASP A 124 -12.87 -11.08 12.94
CA ASP A 124 -13.59 -10.43 14.05
C ASP A 124 -12.69 -9.81 15.14
N HIS A 125 -11.37 -9.82 14.99
CA HIS A 125 -10.49 -9.27 16.02
C HIS A 125 -10.38 -7.73 15.97
N PRO A 126 -10.49 -7.03 17.13
CA PRO A 126 -10.39 -5.57 17.20
C PRO A 126 -9.01 -5.03 16.77
N ASN A 127 -7.98 -5.87 16.79
CA ASN A 127 -6.60 -5.48 16.47
C ASN A 127 -6.35 -5.25 14.97
N LYS A 128 -7.34 -5.51 14.10
CA LYS A 128 -7.23 -5.26 12.66
C LYS A 128 -6.82 -3.84 12.28
N ILE A 129 -7.20 -2.87 13.12
CA ILE A 129 -6.90 -1.47 12.84
C ILE A 129 -5.38 -1.20 12.83
N ILE A 130 -4.60 -2.00 13.58
CA ILE A 130 -3.14 -1.84 13.66
C ILE A 130 -2.42 -2.31 12.40
N VAL A 131 -3.04 -3.15 11.60
CA VAL A 131 -2.45 -3.72 10.37
C VAL A 131 -2.32 -2.66 9.28
N TRP A 132 -3.23 -1.67 9.27
CA TRP A 132 -3.28 -0.60 8.28
C TRP A 132 -1.99 0.24 8.22
N PRO A 133 -1.45 0.77 9.34
CA PRO A 133 -0.17 1.49 9.33
C PRO A 133 0.99 0.72 8.71
N TYR A 134 1.15 -0.56 9.04
CA TYR A 134 2.22 -1.40 8.48
C TYR A 134 2.01 -1.64 6.98
N PHE A 135 0.77 -1.88 6.56
CA PHE A 135 0.47 -2.04 5.14
C PHE A 135 0.73 -0.73 4.36
N LEU A 136 0.30 0.42 4.91
CA LEU A 136 0.58 1.73 4.34
C LEU A 136 2.08 2.03 4.25
N LEU A 137 2.87 1.65 5.26
CA LEU A 137 4.33 1.72 5.20
C LEU A 137 4.87 0.92 4.01
N THR A 138 4.42 -0.32 3.82
CA THR A 138 4.91 -1.14 2.70
C THR A 138 4.56 -0.57 1.33
N LEU A 139 3.37 0.03 1.21
CA LEU A 139 2.98 0.76 -0.01
C LEU A 139 3.82 2.02 -0.20
N TRP A 140 4.12 2.75 0.87
CA TRP A 140 4.97 3.93 0.84
C TRP A 140 6.39 3.59 0.37
N VAL A 141 7.03 2.57 0.96
CA VAL A 141 8.37 2.12 0.56
C VAL A 141 8.39 1.69 -0.91
N MET A 142 7.36 0.96 -1.36
CA MET A 142 7.24 0.59 -2.77
C MET A 142 7.13 1.81 -3.69
N LEU A 143 6.27 2.78 -3.32
CA LEU A 143 6.12 4.01 -4.09
C LEU A 143 7.42 4.81 -4.14
N HIS A 144 8.12 4.92 -3.02
CA HIS A 144 9.42 5.59 -2.91
C HIS A 144 10.43 4.97 -3.90
N VAL A 145 10.62 3.65 -3.87
CA VAL A 145 11.56 2.95 -4.78
C VAL A 145 11.17 3.10 -6.24
N ILE A 146 9.87 3.07 -6.56
CA ILE A 146 9.39 3.32 -7.92
C ILE A 146 9.75 4.74 -8.37
N LEU A 147 9.54 5.75 -7.52
CA LEU A 147 9.87 7.14 -7.83
C LEU A 147 11.38 7.35 -7.99
N GLU A 148 12.20 6.73 -7.15
CA GLU A 148 13.66 6.74 -7.29
C GLU A 148 14.09 6.08 -8.60
N ALA A 149 13.50 4.93 -8.96
CA ALA A 149 13.79 4.25 -10.23
C ALA A 149 13.42 5.12 -11.43
N PHE A 150 12.27 5.80 -11.39
CA PHE A 150 11.88 6.74 -12.44
C PHE A 150 12.83 7.92 -12.52
N TYR A 151 13.20 8.52 -11.39
CA TYR A 151 14.14 9.63 -11.33
C TYR A 151 15.49 9.23 -11.94
N PHE A 152 16.07 8.11 -11.50
CA PHE A 152 17.31 7.56 -12.03
C PHE A 152 17.25 7.32 -13.53
N LEU A 153 16.16 6.71 -14.01
CA LEU A 153 16.00 6.38 -15.42
C LEU A 153 15.88 7.64 -16.28
N ILE A 154 15.19 8.68 -15.81
CA ILE A 154 15.10 9.97 -16.51
C ILE A 154 16.46 10.66 -16.55
N GLU A 155 17.22 10.62 -15.46
CA GLU A 155 18.53 11.27 -15.36
C GLU A 155 19.61 10.57 -16.21
N GLN A 156 19.69 9.24 -16.15
CA GLN A 156 20.71 8.46 -16.86
C GLN A 156 20.38 8.20 -18.33
N TYR A 157 19.08 8.13 -18.67
CA TYR A 157 18.64 7.81 -20.02
C TYR A 157 17.67 8.87 -20.54
N GLU A 158 18.19 10.07 -20.82
CA GLU A 158 17.41 11.24 -21.27
C GLU A 158 16.35 10.88 -22.35
N LYS A 159 16.76 10.12 -23.37
CA LYS A 159 15.84 9.68 -24.44
C LYS A 159 14.78 8.70 -23.95
N LEU A 160 15.16 7.75 -23.10
CA LEU A 160 14.26 6.71 -22.59
C LEU A 160 13.26 7.30 -21.58
N GLY A 161 13.71 8.23 -20.74
CA GLY A 161 12.87 9.00 -19.83
C GLY A 161 11.74 9.74 -20.55
N ILE A 162 12.06 10.40 -21.68
CA ILE A 162 11.04 11.06 -22.52
C ILE A 162 9.97 10.06 -22.98
N TYR A 163 10.36 8.88 -23.49
CA TYR A 163 9.41 7.87 -23.95
C TYR A 163 8.50 7.36 -22.82
N ILE A 164 9.05 7.12 -21.63
CA ILE A 164 8.27 6.68 -20.47
C ILE A 164 7.24 7.73 -20.07
N VAL A 165 7.65 9.00 -19.97
CA VAL A 165 6.73 10.09 -19.63
C VAL A 165 5.64 10.21 -20.69
N LEU A 166 5.98 10.06 -21.97
CA LEU A 166 5.00 10.10 -23.07
C LEU A 166 3.98 8.95 -22.97
N ILE A 167 4.42 7.73 -22.67
CA ILE A 167 3.53 6.57 -22.47
C ILE A 167 2.60 6.82 -21.29
N LEU A 168 3.13 7.30 -20.16
CA LEU A 168 2.33 7.58 -18.97
C LEU A 168 1.30 8.69 -19.25
N LEU A 169 1.69 9.73 -19.99
CA LEU A 169 0.78 10.79 -20.44
C LEU A 169 -0.35 10.24 -21.31
N VAL A 170 -0.03 9.37 -22.28
CA VAL A 170 -1.04 8.70 -23.13
C VAL A 170 -2.02 7.90 -22.29
N VAL A 171 -1.54 7.13 -21.30
CA VAL A 171 -2.39 6.33 -20.39
C VAL A 171 -3.31 7.23 -19.57
N VAL A 172 -2.79 8.32 -18.99
CA VAL A 172 -3.57 9.27 -18.18
C VAL A 172 -4.63 9.97 -19.03
N LEU A 173 -4.27 10.46 -20.22
CA LEU A 173 -5.22 11.10 -21.14
C LEU A 173 -6.30 10.12 -21.60
N THR A 174 -5.96 8.87 -21.89
CA THR A 174 -6.93 7.83 -22.27
C THR A 174 -7.90 7.53 -21.13
N TRP A 175 -7.41 7.41 -19.90
CA TRP A 175 -8.26 7.22 -18.73
C TRP A 175 -9.19 8.42 -18.48
N LEU A 176 -8.67 9.65 -18.62
CA LEU A 176 -9.46 10.87 -18.49
C LEU A 176 -10.56 10.95 -19.55
N ALA A 177 -10.25 10.62 -20.80
CA ALA A 177 -11.22 10.58 -21.89
C ALA A 177 -12.36 9.58 -21.61
N MET A 178 -12.02 8.37 -21.15
CA MET A 178 -13.02 7.38 -20.73
C MET A 178 -13.88 7.87 -19.56
N PHE A 179 -13.28 8.55 -18.59
CA PHE A 179 -14.00 9.11 -17.45
C PHE A 179 -14.98 10.21 -17.85
N VAL A 180 -14.54 11.14 -18.71
CA VAL A 180 -15.39 12.22 -19.25
C VAL A 180 -16.53 11.64 -20.08
N GLN A 181 -16.24 10.67 -20.95
CA GLN A 181 -17.26 9.99 -21.75
C GLN A 181 -18.32 9.31 -20.87
N LYS A 182 -17.89 8.58 -19.82
CA LYS A 182 -18.80 7.95 -18.86
C LYS A 182 -19.71 8.98 -18.16
N LYS A 183 -19.14 10.11 -17.72
CA LYS A 183 -19.90 11.20 -17.10
C LYS A 183 -20.89 11.84 -18.06
N TRP A 184 -20.52 11.99 -19.33
CA TRP A 184 -21.38 12.56 -20.37
C TRP A 184 -22.59 11.67 -20.66
N HIS A 185 -22.38 10.36 -20.83
CA HIS A 185 -23.47 9.40 -21.05
C HIS A 185 -24.47 9.39 -19.88
N GLN A 186 -23.97 9.44 -18.64
CA GLN A 186 -24.83 9.54 -17.45
C GLN A 186 -25.70 10.80 -17.43
N LYS A 187 -25.18 11.93 -17.94
CA LYS A 187 -25.91 13.21 -17.96
C LYS A 187 -26.96 13.28 -19.06
N HIS A 188 -26.78 12.54 -20.16
CA HIS A 188 -27.64 12.65 -21.35
C HIS A 188 -28.53 11.44 -21.59
N GLY A 189 -28.54 10.45 -20.69
CA GLY A 189 -29.47 9.33 -20.74
C GLY A 189 -29.30 8.43 -21.96
N ILE A 190 -28.13 8.45 -22.59
CA ILE A 190 -27.79 7.58 -23.72
C ILE A 190 -27.21 6.29 -23.13
N THR A 191 -28.10 5.42 -22.67
CA THR A 191 -27.80 4.02 -22.29
C THR A 191 -28.01 3.09 -23.46
#